data_AF-A0A7T5EKR6-F1
#
_entry.id   AF-A0A7T5EKR6-F1
#
_cell.length_a   1.000
_cell.length_b   1.000
_cell.length_c   1.000
_cell.angle_alpha   90.00
_cell.angle_beta   90.00
_cell.angle_gamma   90.00
#
_symmetry.space_group_name_H-M   'P 1'
#
loop_
_entity.id
_entity.type
_entity.pdbx_description
1 polymer ?
#
loop_
_entity_poly.entity_id
_entity_poly.type
_entity_poly.pdbx_seq_one_letter_code
_entity_poly.pdbx_strand_id
1 'polypeptide(L)'
;MKIGRNAPCPCGSGKKYKKCCLSQDELRGFSPLAPQDAKALLFSSIEQEFVWDHYLYELVARNIVNSMYPQYEPKIIAAALRIWNLYANAAQPIVRKTGVMEAAIEYCVAKLLDLPVTQSELSGKYGVSVGTISKRAQEIFGEEWLFATIFQENSGQQTHTDTARLSAERALYEMTSLVKGKEFESMEQLNEFINSHLSNQTRMTKNSSLDPKEMAQHILYDAWEEPSVPKRIQLAKQALQLYPDSPDAYNILAESSDDLEELLRLYKQGKEAGERDLGLRCFHEDRGHFWGLIHTRPYMRSKEGYANCLLMAGQMEQAEKEFVEMLDLNPNDNQGVRYPLLSIYIELNQFEKASRLLEKYNEDSAYMNYSRVLVEYGIFGLSSKLNRLLDKAIQQNPHVIDFLLGRKKLPSQTPDYYGYGDTNEAIMYVNANYHIWHREGKLLQWLKETTR
;
A
#
# COMPACT_ATOMS: atom_id res chain seq x y z
N MET A 1 6.66 29.11 38.70
CA MET A 1 6.72 30.44 39.33
C MET A 1 5.71 31.34 38.63
N LYS A 2 4.63 31.80 39.29
CA LYS A 2 3.59 32.62 38.60
C LYS A 2 4.08 34.07 38.49
N ILE A 3 4.37 34.54 37.28
CA ILE A 3 4.76 35.94 37.02
C ILE A 3 3.53 36.83 37.21
N GLY A 4 3.62 37.83 38.08
CA GLY A 4 2.52 38.77 38.32
C GLY A 4 2.22 39.61 37.06
N ARG A 5 0.94 39.79 36.71
CA ARG A 5 0.48 40.50 35.48
C ARG A 5 1.12 41.89 35.28
N ASN A 6 1.50 42.58 36.36
CA ASN A 6 2.11 43.91 36.31
C ASN A 6 3.65 43.91 36.41
N ALA A 7 4.29 42.74 36.56
CA ALA A 7 5.75 42.63 36.62
C ALA A 7 6.41 42.92 35.25
N PRO A 8 7.70 43.29 35.20
CA PRO A 8 8.46 43.39 33.96
C PRO A 8 8.42 42.06 33.18
N CYS A 9 8.24 42.14 31.87
CA CYS A 9 8.14 40.96 31.02
C CYS A 9 9.50 40.24 30.93
N PRO A 10 9.56 38.92 31.14
CA PRO A 10 10.81 38.15 31.17
C PRO A 10 11.52 38.06 29.82
N CYS A 11 10.86 38.43 28.71
CA CYS A 11 11.47 38.46 27.38
C CYS A 11 12.47 39.61 27.18
N GLY A 12 12.72 40.44 28.20
CA GLY A 12 13.66 41.56 28.13
C GLY A 12 13.11 42.82 27.45
N SER A 13 11.82 42.86 27.10
CA SER A 13 11.22 43.99 26.38
C SER A 13 11.03 45.27 27.20
N GLY A 14 11.24 45.23 28.51
CA GLY A 14 11.01 46.35 29.43
C GLY A 14 9.53 46.71 29.68
N LYS A 15 8.58 46.08 28.99
CA LYS A 15 7.13 46.30 29.16
C LYS A 15 6.56 45.47 30.32
N LYS A 16 5.41 45.88 30.88
CA LYS A 16 4.64 45.06 31.84
C LYS A 16 4.14 43.78 31.16
N TYR A 17 4.23 42.64 31.84
CA TYR A 17 3.91 41.32 31.29
C TYR A 17 2.53 41.26 30.61
N LYS A 18 1.49 41.85 31.22
CA LYS A 18 0.14 41.92 30.65
C LYS A 18 -0.01 42.69 29.33
N LYS A 19 0.97 43.53 28.97
CA LYS A 19 0.99 44.33 27.73
C LYS A 19 2.02 43.79 26.72
N CYS A 20 2.57 42.61 26.96
CA CYS A 20 3.59 42.00 26.11
C CYS A 20 3.24 40.52 25.87
N CYS A 21 3.93 39.58 26.51
CA CYS A 21 3.78 38.16 26.22
C CYS A 21 2.55 37.51 26.86
N LEU A 22 1.86 38.15 27.82
CA LEU A 22 0.72 37.53 28.50
C LEU A 22 -0.37 37.04 27.55
N SER A 23 -0.74 37.82 26.53
CA SER A 23 -1.78 37.39 25.57
C SER A 23 -1.30 36.23 24.70
N GLN A 24 -0.01 36.18 24.34
CA GLN A 24 0.58 35.04 23.63
C GLN A 24 0.70 33.81 24.53
N ASP A 25 0.99 33.99 25.82
CA ASP A 25 1.06 32.90 26.79
C ASP A 25 -0.34 32.41 27.22
N GLU A 26 -1.35 33.29 27.24
CA GLU A 26 -2.77 32.94 27.40
C GLU A 26 -3.31 32.21 26.15
N LEU A 27 -2.87 32.58 24.94
CA LEU A 27 -3.16 31.86 23.69
C LEU A 27 -2.45 30.50 23.61
N ARG A 28 -1.23 30.39 24.14
CA ARG A 28 -0.53 29.10 24.32
C ARG A 28 -1.15 28.25 25.45
N GLY A 29 -1.88 28.89 26.37
CA GLY A 29 -2.59 28.27 27.49
C GLY A 29 -3.95 27.66 27.13
N PHE A 30 -4.45 27.87 25.91
CA PHE A 30 -5.57 27.12 25.33
C PHE A 30 -5.04 26.04 24.39
N SER A 31 -4.49 24.99 24.98
CA SER A 31 -4.33 23.69 24.32
C SER A 31 -4.74 22.61 25.33
N PRO A 32 -5.75 21.79 25.05
CA PRO A 32 -6.03 20.64 25.90
C PRO A 32 -4.88 19.62 25.73
N LEU A 33 -4.02 19.54 26.75
CA LEU A 33 -3.08 18.46 27.07
C LEU A 33 -1.89 18.22 26.09
N ALA A 34 -0.70 18.68 26.49
CA ALA A 34 0.60 17.95 26.50
C ALA A 34 1.75 18.97 26.68
N PRO A 35 2.82 18.71 27.48
CA PRO A 35 3.97 17.92 26.97
C PRO A 35 4.82 17.17 28.03
N GLN A 36 4.25 16.69 29.15
CA GLN A 36 4.95 15.73 30.04
C GLN A 36 4.43 14.29 29.92
N ASP A 37 3.18 14.10 29.49
CA ASP A 37 2.59 12.76 29.37
C ASP A 37 2.92 12.05 28.04
N ALA A 38 3.30 12.76 26.96
CA ALA A 38 3.45 12.14 25.64
C ALA A 38 4.55 11.06 25.59
N LYS A 39 5.70 11.28 26.26
CA LYS A 39 6.75 10.25 26.35
C LYS A 39 6.32 9.08 27.24
N ALA A 40 5.58 9.35 28.31
CA ALA A 40 5.04 8.31 29.19
C ALA A 40 3.96 7.48 28.47
N LEU A 41 3.11 8.11 27.65
CA LEU A 41 2.12 7.44 26.80
C LEU A 41 2.78 6.54 25.76
N LEU A 42 3.89 6.96 25.15
CA LEU A 42 4.68 6.11 24.25
C LEU A 42 5.29 4.89 24.96
N PHE A 43 5.69 5.01 26.23
CA PHE A 43 6.11 3.84 27.02
C PHE A 43 4.93 2.97 27.44
N SER A 44 3.80 3.57 27.78
CA SER A 44 2.56 2.86 28.10
C SER A 44 2.07 2.03 26.91
N SER A 45 2.15 2.56 25.69
CA SER A 45 1.73 1.82 24.48
C SER A 45 2.65 0.62 24.19
N ILE A 46 3.95 0.72 24.47
CA ILE A 46 4.88 -0.43 24.37
C ILE A 46 4.40 -1.62 25.23
N GLU A 47 3.85 -1.34 26.41
CA GLU A 47 3.41 -2.36 27.36
C GLU A 47 1.97 -2.83 27.14
N GLN A 48 1.09 -1.95 26.65
CA GLN A 48 -0.36 -2.19 26.61
C GLN A 48 -0.89 -2.52 25.21
N GLU A 49 -0.24 -2.04 24.15
CA GLU A 49 -0.75 -2.15 22.77
C GLU A 49 0.05 -3.14 21.92
N PHE A 50 1.30 -3.41 22.29
CA PHE A 50 2.21 -4.24 21.50
C PHE A 50 2.52 -5.56 22.18
N VAL A 51 2.47 -6.65 21.41
CA VAL A 51 2.92 -7.98 21.84
C VAL A 51 4.36 -8.18 21.37
N TRP A 52 5.24 -8.64 22.25
CA TRP A 52 6.66 -8.86 21.94
C TRP A 52 7.04 -10.32 22.16
N ASP A 53 7.39 -11.02 21.09
CA ASP A 53 7.82 -12.42 21.16
C ASP A 53 9.19 -12.61 21.83
N HIS A 54 9.94 -11.51 22.03
CA HIS A 54 11.27 -11.55 22.65
C HIS A 54 11.59 -10.25 23.41
N TYR A 55 12.21 -10.35 24.60
CA TYR A 55 12.53 -9.21 25.46
C TYR A 55 13.46 -8.17 24.80
N LEU A 56 14.35 -8.61 23.90
CA LEU A 56 15.19 -7.69 23.12
C LEU A 56 14.39 -6.84 22.14
N TYR A 57 13.21 -7.30 21.69
CA TYR A 57 12.36 -6.49 20.80
C TYR A 57 11.70 -5.37 21.57
N GLU A 58 11.16 -5.67 22.74
CA GLU A 58 10.64 -4.64 23.66
C GLU A 58 11.76 -3.63 24.04
N LEU A 59 12.98 -4.11 24.29
CA LEU A 59 14.12 -3.24 24.61
C LEU A 59 14.46 -2.28 23.46
N VAL A 60 14.48 -2.77 22.21
CA VAL A 60 14.67 -1.91 21.02
C VAL A 60 13.54 -0.87 20.92
N ALA A 61 12.30 -1.26 21.18
CA ALA A 61 11.16 -0.33 21.19
C ALA A 61 11.33 0.80 22.22
N ARG A 62 11.72 0.46 23.45
CA ARG A 62 12.01 1.44 24.50
C ARG A 62 13.17 2.37 24.11
N ASN A 63 14.19 1.84 23.44
CA ASN A 63 15.32 2.64 22.98
C ASN A 63 14.96 3.57 21.80
N ILE A 64 14.06 3.15 20.91
CA ILE A 64 13.48 4.01 19.86
C ILE A 64 12.83 5.24 20.50
N VAL A 65 11.97 5.06 21.52
CA VAL A 65 11.35 6.20 22.24
C VAL A 65 12.41 7.12 22.84
N ASN A 66 13.44 6.57 23.46
CA ASN A 66 14.50 7.36 24.10
C ASN A 66 15.38 8.11 23.10
N SER A 67 15.67 7.51 21.95
CA SER A 67 16.60 8.07 20.96
C SER A 67 15.93 9.03 19.97
N MET A 68 14.63 8.88 19.74
CA MET A 68 13.86 9.78 18.88
C MET A 68 13.21 10.94 19.66
N TYR A 69 12.82 10.76 20.92
CA TYR A 69 12.24 11.86 21.71
C TYR A 69 13.33 12.79 22.29
N PRO A 70 13.18 14.13 22.25
CA PRO A 70 12.04 14.91 21.76
C PRO A 70 12.20 15.41 20.30
N GLN A 71 13.17 14.87 19.55
CA GLN A 71 13.51 15.35 18.21
C GLN A 71 12.40 15.08 17.18
N TYR A 72 11.63 14.02 17.38
CA TYR A 72 10.48 13.66 16.55
C TYR A 72 9.16 13.88 17.29
N GLU A 73 8.11 14.22 16.55
CA GLU A 73 6.75 14.28 17.09
C GLU A 73 6.31 12.89 17.60
N PRO A 74 5.53 12.79 18.70
CA PRO A 74 5.13 11.51 19.28
C PRO A 74 4.46 10.54 18.29
N LYS A 75 3.67 11.04 17.34
CA LYS A 75 3.04 10.22 16.29
C LYS A 75 4.05 9.54 15.36
N ILE A 76 5.20 10.18 15.11
CA ILE A 76 6.28 9.63 14.28
C ILE A 76 6.98 8.51 15.04
N ILE A 77 7.22 8.72 16.34
CA ILE A 77 7.78 7.70 17.23
C ILE A 77 6.82 6.51 17.34
N ALA A 78 5.51 6.75 17.44
CA ALA A 78 4.50 5.69 17.42
C ALA A 78 4.54 4.88 16.11
N ALA A 79 4.70 5.52 14.96
CA ALA A 79 4.88 4.83 13.68
C ALA A 79 6.15 3.96 13.67
N ALA A 80 7.26 4.47 14.23
CA ALA A 80 8.50 3.72 14.38
C ALA A 80 8.31 2.45 15.23
N LEU A 81 7.61 2.57 16.36
CA LEU A 81 7.29 1.45 17.25
C LEU A 81 6.45 0.39 16.55
N ARG A 82 5.48 0.83 15.74
CA ARG A 82 4.59 -0.04 14.98
C ARG A 82 5.32 -0.80 13.88
N ILE A 83 6.16 -0.12 13.09
CA ILE A 83 7.04 -0.76 12.09
C ILE A 83 7.90 -1.83 12.78
N TRP A 84 8.52 -1.46 13.90
CA TRP A 84 9.38 -2.38 14.63
C TRP A 84 8.62 -3.59 15.17
N ASN A 85 7.45 -3.38 15.77
CA ASN A 85 6.65 -4.46 16.33
C ASN A 85 6.22 -5.48 15.26
N LEU A 86 5.66 -4.99 14.17
CA LEU A 86 5.22 -5.85 13.05
C LEU A 86 6.41 -6.62 12.47
N TYR A 87 7.48 -5.92 12.10
CA TYR A 87 8.67 -6.56 11.53
C TYR A 87 9.30 -7.59 12.48
N ALA A 88 9.46 -7.25 13.76
CA ALA A 88 10.13 -8.13 14.72
C ALA A 88 9.36 -9.43 14.99
N ASN A 89 8.02 -9.36 15.03
CA ASN A 89 7.18 -10.54 15.25
C ASN A 89 7.12 -11.44 14.00
N ALA A 90 7.13 -10.87 12.80
CA ALA A 90 7.09 -11.65 11.56
C ALA A 90 8.45 -12.21 11.14
N ALA A 91 9.49 -11.38 11.10
CA ALA A 91 10.81 -11.75 10.59
C ALA A 91 11.71 -12.38 11.66
N GLN A 92 11.35 -12.27 12.94
CA GLN A 92 12.11 -12.74 14.11
C GLN A 92 13.64 -12.48 14.00
N PRO A 93 14.06 -11.22 13.81
CA PRO A 93 15.44 -10.89 13.52
C PRO A 93 16.37 -11.14 14.72
N ILE A 94 17.57 -11.66 14.47
CA ILE A 94 18.59 -11.84 15.51
C ILE A 94 19.15 -10.47 15.94
N VAL A 95 18.77 -9.99 17.12
CA VAL A 95 19.27 -8.73 17.70
C VAL A 95 20.51 -8.98 18.54
N ARG A 96 21.70 -8.71 17.98
CA ARG A 96 22.99 -8.79 18.72
C ARG A 96 23.38 -7.48 19.42
N LYS A 97 23.02 -6.34 18.82
CA LYS A 97 23.22 -4.98 19.34
C LYS A 97 21.97 -4.17 18.98
N THR A 98 21.27 -3.65 19.98
CA THR A 98 19.97 -2.98 19.78
C THR A 98 20.07 -1.77 18.85
N GLY A 99 21.15 -0.98 18.98
CA GLY A 99 21.39 0.22 18.16
C GLY A 99 21.41 -0.02 16.65
N VAL A 100 21.63 -1.26 16.20
CA VAL A 100 21.53 -1.63 14.78
C VAL A 100 20.09 -1.53 14.28
N MET A 101 19.12 -2.07 15.04
CA MET A 101 17.71 -2.03 14.66
C MET A 101 17.11 -0.66 14.93
N GLU A 102 17.53 0.03 16.00
CA GLU A 102 17.11 1.41 16.28
C GLU A 102 17.47 2.35 15.11
N ALA A 103 18.73 2.27 14.63
CA ALA A 103 19.19 3.07 13.48
C ALA A 103 18.44 2.71 12.19
N ALA A 104 18.19 1.42 11.95
CA ALA A 104 17.49 0.96 10.76
C ALA A 104 16.01 1.42 10.76
N ILE A 105 15.32 1.32 11.90
CA ILE A 105 13.92 1.73 12.04
C ILE A 105 13.78 3.25 11.91
N GLU A 106 14.64 4.03 12.57
CA GLU A 106 14.64 5.49 12.41
C GLU A 106 14.90 5.89 10.95
N TYR A 107 15.82 5.20 10.27
CA TYR A 107 16.06 5.40 8.85
C TYR A 107 14.83 5.07 8.01
N CYS A 108 14.15 3.96 8.28
CA CYS A 108 12.94 3.56 7.54
C CYS A 108 11.83 4.61 7.70
N VAL A 109 11.58 5.06 8.93
CA VAL A 109 10.58 6.09 9.23
C VAL A 109 10.92 7.41 8.54
N ALA A 110 12.19 7.82 8.59
CA ALA A 110 12.62 9.03 7.92
C ALA A 110 12.42 8.96 6.41
N LYS A 111 12.63 7.79 5.79
CA LYS A 111 12.37 7.60 4.35
C LYS A 111 10.88 7.56 4.01
N LEU A 112 10.05 6.96 4.85
CA LEU A 112 8.59 6.92 4.62
C LEU A 112 7.94 8.30 4.75
N LEU A 113 8.47 9.15 5.62
CA LEU A 113 7.90 10.46 5.93
C LEU A 113 8.66 11.62 5.26
N ASP A 114 9.57 11.30 4.34
CA ASP A 114 10.42 12.28 3.64
C ASP A 114 11.15 13.26 4.59
N LEU A 115 11.66 12.73 5.71
CA LEU A 115 12.42 13.51 6.68
C LEU A 115 13.89 13.58 6.24
N PRO A 116 14.57 14.73 6.44
CA PRO A 116 15.94 14.96 6.00
C PRO A 116 16.96 14.31 6.95
N VAL A 117 16.89 12.99 7.09
CA VAL A 117 17.77 12.19 7.95
C VAL A 117 18.59 11.24 7.09
N THR A 118 19.91 11.30 7.24
CA THR A 118 20.86 10.50 6.45
C THR A 118 21.36 9.29 7.23
N GLN A 119 21.78 8.24 6.50
CA GLN A 119 22.43 7.08 7.14
C GLN A 119 23.74 7.47 7.84
N SER A 120 24.43 8.51 7.36
CA SER A 120 25.68 9.01 7.96
C SER A 120 25.41 9.63 9.34
N GLU A 121 24.36 10.45 9.46
CA GLU A 121 23.94 11.02 10.76
C GLU A 121 23.53 9.91 11.74
N LEU A 122 22.75 8.93 11.28
CA LEU A 122 22.34 7.79 12.11
C LEU A 122 23.51 6.88 12.48
N SER A 123 24.48 6.71 11.58
CA SER A 123 25.72 6.00 11.85
C SER A 123 26.48 6.63 13.01
N GLY A 124 26.60 7.97 13.01
CA GLY A 124 27.18 8.73 14.11
C GLY A 124 26.35 8.61 15.41
N LYS A 125 25.03 8.74 15.30
CA LYS A 125 24.08 8.70 16.43
C LYS A 125 24.08 7.35 17.16
N TYR A 126 24.11 6.24 16.42
CA TYR A 126 23.95 4.88 16.98
C TYR A 126 25.26 4.09 17.08
N GLY A 127 26.37 4.60 16.53
CA GLY A 127 27.65 3.90 16.50
C GLY A 127 27.56 2.59 15.73
N VAL A 128 26.96 2.64 14.54
CA VAL A 128 26.72 1.51 13.63
C VAL A 128 27.12 1.94 12.23
N SER A 129 27.77 1.08 11.44
CA SER A 129 28.17 1.46 10.08
C SER A 129 26.98 1.71 9.17
N VAL A 130 27.11 2.67 8.25
CA VAL A 130 26.14 2.97 7.18
C VAL A 130 25.70 1.71 6.43
N GLY A 131 26.64 0.84 6.05
CA GLY A 131 26.33 -0.42 5.36
C GLY A 131 25.46 -1.37 6.19
N THR A 132 25.61 -1.37 7.52
CA THR A 132 24.75 -2.16 8.41
C THR A 132 23.34 -1.58 8.50
N ILE A 133 23.22 -0.24 8.57
CA ILE A 133 21.92 0.45 8.55
C ILE A 133 21.21 0.17 7.23
N SER A 134 21.91 0.33 6.11
CA SER A 134 21.38 0.10 4.76
C SER A 134 20.87 -1.33 4.59
N LYS A 135 21.69 -2.32 4.95
CA LYS A 135 21.30 -3.73 4.87
C LYS A 135 20.04 -4.03 5.68
N ARG A 136 19.96 -3.55 6.93
CA ARG A 136 18.82 -3.81 7.80
C ARG A 136 17.57 -3.06 7.36
N ALA A 137 17.72 -1.84 6.87
CA ALA A 137 16.62 -1.09 6.29
C ALA A 137 16.09 -1.75 5.01
N GLN A 138 16.96 -2.30 4.15
CA GLN A 138 16.55 -3.07 2.98
C GLN A 138 15.79 -4.34 3.35
N GLU A 139 16.22 -5.06 4.38
CA GLU A 139 15.48 -6.22 4.90
C GLU A 139 14.08 -5.80 5.38
N ILE A 140 13.96 -4.69 6.12
CA ILE A 140 12.66 -4.16 6.58
C ILE A 140 11.80 -3.67 5.41
N PHE A 141 12.39 -2.96 4.44
CA PHE A 141 11.67 -2.46 3.26
C PHE A 141 11.28 -3.57 2.28
N GLY A 142 12.00 -4.68 2.27
CA GLY A 142 11.69 -5.86 1.46
C GLY A 142 10.46 -6.62 1.93
N GLU A 143 9.99 -6.38 3.15
CA GLU A 143 8.75 -6.96 3.68
C GLU A 143 7.53 -6.15 3.20
N GLU A 144 7.11 -6.32 1.95
CA GLU A 144 6.03 -5.50 1.34
C GLU A 144 4.71 -5.55 2.13
N TRP A 145 4.41 -6.67 2.81
CA TRP A 145 3.24 -6.80 3.69
C TRP A 145 3.28 -5.82 4.86
N LEU A 146 4.47 -5.48 5.36
CA LEU A 146 4.66 -4.62 6.53
C LEU A 146 4.01 -3.25 6.30
N PHE A 147 4.28 -2.65 5.14
CA PHE A 147 3.75 -1.35 4.78
C PHE A 147 2.28 -1.43 4.40
N ALA A 148 1.86 -2.49 3.71
CA ALA A 148 0.44 -2.73 3.46
C ALA A 148 -0.36 -2.76 4.78
N THR A 149 0.12 -3.46 5.80
CA THR A 149 -0.52 -3.52 7.13
C THR A 149 -0.49 -2.18 7.86
N ILE A 150 0.60 -1.42 7.78
CA ILE A 150 0.69 -0.09 8.43
C ILE A 150 -0.24 0.93 7.77
N PHE A 151 -0.34 0.90 6.44
CA PHE A 151 -1.17 1.83 5.68
C PHE A 151 -2.64 1.41 5.60
N GLN A 152 -2.97 0.13 5.84
CA GLN A 152 -4.35 -0.36 5.94
C GLN A 152 -5.02 0.01 7.27
N GLU A 153 -4.32 0.08 8.40
CA GLU A 153 -4.97 0.43 9.68
C GLU A 153 -5.20 1.94 9.89
N ASN A 154 -4.60 2.81 9.08
CA ASN A 154 -4.86 4.25 9.11
C ASN A 154 -5.98 4.69 8.13
N SER A 155 -6.60 3.77 7.39
CA SER A 155 -7.64 4.10 6.40
C SER A 155 -9.03 4.27 7.05
N GLY A 156 -9.13 5.19 8.01
CA GLY A 156 -10.40 5.72 8.50
C GLY A 156 -10.98 6.86 7.65
N GLN A 157 -10.29 7.29 6.58
CA GLN A 157 -10.75 8.36 5.68
C GLN A 157 -10.29 8.08 4.24
N GLN A 158 -11.22 7.78 3.34
CA GLN A 158 -10.97 7.77 1.90
C GLN A 158 -10.99 9.19 1.35
N THR A 159 -9.83 9.60 0.79
CA THR A 159 -9.70 10.34 -0.50
C THR A 159 -8.24 10.36 -1.03
N HIS A 160 -7.26 9.65 -0.43
CA HIS A 160 -5.84 9.93 -0.69
C HIS A 160 -4.87 8.75 -0.96
N THR A 161 -5.32 7.52 -1.16
CA THR A 161 -4.39 6.36 -1.30
C THR A 161 -3.77 6.21 -2.69
N ASP A 162 -4.52 6.42 -3.77
CA ASP A 162 -3.95 6.39 -5.12
C ASP A 162 -3.03 7.60 -5.36
N THR A 163 -3.38 8.76 -4.80
CA THR A 163 -2.55 9.98 -4.89
C THR A 163 -1.20 9.81 -4.18
N ALA A 164 -1.15 9.18 -3.01
CA ALA A 164 0.10 8.95 -2.29
C ALA A 164 1.00 7.93 -2.99
N ARG A 165 0.44 6.84 -3.53
CA ARG A 165 1.20 5.83 -4.30
C ARG A 165 1.75 6.40 -5.60
N LEU A 166 0.95 7.20 -6.31
CA LEU A 166 1.36 7.85 -7.55
C LEU A 166 2.37 8.98 -7.30
N SER A 167 2.33 9.64 -6.14
CA SER A 167 3.36 10.61 -5.74
C SER A 167 4.72 9.95 -5.52
N ALA A 168 4.77 8.80 -4.82
CA ALA A 168 6.01 8.03 -4.68
C ALA A 168 6.50 7.47 -6.03
N GLU A 169 5.58 7.03 -6.89
CA GLU A 169 5.89 6.60 -8.25
C GLU A 169 6.46 7.73 -9.11
N ARG A 170 5.88 8.94 -9.04
CA ARG A 170 6.36 10.16 -9.71
C ARG A 170 7.78 10.49 -9.28
N ALA A 171 8.05 10.52 -7.98
CA ALA A 171 9.38 10.80 -7.46
C ALA A 171 10.41 9.79 -7.98
N LEU A 172 10.06 8.50 -7.97
CA LEU A 172 10.96 7.45 -8.45
C LEU A 172 11.14 7.49 -9.98
N TYR A 173 10.09 7.84 -10.74
CA TYR A 173 10.16 8.09 -12.18
C TYR A 173 11.10 9.25 -12.51
N GLU A 174 10.97 10.38 -11.79
CA GLU A 174 11.85 11.54 -11.92
C GLU A 174 13.31 11.17 -11.62
N MET A 175 13.55 10.39 -10.55
CA MET A 175 14.89 9.89 -10.21
C MET A 175 15.46 9.00 -11.32
N THR A 176 14.70 8.03 -11.83
CA THR A 176 15.16 7.15 -12.92
C THR A 176 15.48 7.93 -14.20
N SER A 177 14.70 8.97 -14.49
CA SER A 177 14.91 9.85 -15.65
C SER A 177 16.18 10.69 -15.49
N LEU A 178 16.49 11.17 -14.28
CA LEU A 178 17.69 11.95 -13.99
C LEU A 178 19.00 11.17 -14.19
N VAL A 179 18.98 9.85 -13.97
CA VAL A 179 20.16 8.98 -14.08
C VAL A 179 20.26 8.30 -15.45
N LYS A 180 19.18 8.32 -16.24
CA LYS A 180 19.11 7.70 -17.57
C LYS A 180 20.19 8.26 -18.49
N GLY A 181 20.95 7.36 -19.13
CA GLY A 181 22.03 7.72 -20.06
C GLY A 181 23.27 8.34 -19.41
N LYS A 182 23.37 8.33 -18.08
CA LYS A 182 24.58 8.73 -17.34
C LYS A 182 25.31 7.48 -16.85
N GLU A 183 26.62 7.48 -17.02
CA GLU A 183 27.48 6.46 -16.44
C GLU A 183 28.04 6.96 -15.11
N PHE A 184 28.08 6.07 -14.12
CA PHE A 184 28.65 6.34 -12.81
C PHE A 184 29.75 5.31 -12.54
N GLU A 185 30.92 5.79 -12.12
CA GLU A 185 32.10 4.99 -11.81
C GLU A 185 31.92 4.19 -10.51
N SER A 186 30.99 4.59 -9.63
CA SER A 186 30.63 3.87 -8.42
C SER A 186 29.22 4.19 -7.92
N MET A 187 28.71 3.33 -7.03
CA MET A 187 27.43 3.58 -6.33
C MET A 187 27.50 4.82 -5.45
N GLU A 188 28.67 5.15 -4.88
CA GLU A 188 28.89 6.39 -4.15
C GLU A 188 28.68 7.62 -5.05
N GLN A 189 29.22 7.60 -6.28
CA GLN A 189 29.06 8.70 -7.23
C GLN A 189 27.60 8.86 -7.68
N LEU A 190 26.89 7.76 -7.92
CA LEU A 190 25.45 7.78 -8.20
C LEU A 190 24.66 8.39 -7.03
N ASN A 191 24.97 7.98 -5.80
CA ASN A 191 24.30 8.48 -4.61
C ASN A 191 24.58 9.97 -4.35
N GLU A 192 25.82 10.44 -4.54
CA GLU A 192 26.16 11.86 -4.47
C GLU A 192 25.42 12.69 -5.54
N PHE A 193 25.34 12.15 -6.77
CA PHE A 193 24.60 12.77 -7.85
C PHE A 193 23.11 12.92 -7.52
N ILE A 194 22.46 11.86 -7.05
CA ILE A 194 21.05 11.89 -6.63
C ILE A 194 20.85 12.88 -5.47
N ASN A 195 21.68 12.80 -4.41
CA ASN A 195 21.52 13.64 -3.21
C ASN A 195 21.71 15.13 -3.51
N SER A 196 22.67 15.50 -4.37
CA SER A 196 22.91 16.89 -4.77
C SER A 196 21.77 17.51 -5.60
N HIS A 197 20.99 16.67 -6.31
CA HIS A 197 19.82 17.11 -7.06
C HIS A 197 18.54 17.15 -6.20
N LEU A 198 18.46 16.35 -5.14
CA LEU A 198 17.35 16.37 -4.17
C LEU A 198 17.47 17.53 -3.16
N SER A 199 18.69 17.87 -2.72
CA SER A 199 18.92 18.91 -1.71
C SER A 199 18.70 20.34 -2.22
N ASN A 200 18.84 20.54 -3.54
CA ASN A 200 18.50 21.80 -4.17
C ASN A 200 17.02 21.75 -4.54
N GLN A 201 16.15 22.50 -3.85
CA GLN A 201 14.75 22.78 -4.23
C GLN A 201 14.63 23.54 -5.57
N THR A 202 15.53 23.32 -6.52
CA THR A 202 15.33 23.67 -7.91
C THR A 202 14.23 22.76 -8.43
N ARG A 203 13.00 23.28 -8.45
CA ARG A 203 12.05 22.98 -9.54
C ARG A 203 12.87 22.73 -10.79
N MET A 204 12.81 21.49 -11.30
CA MET A 204 13.57 21.05 -12.46
C MET A 204 13.76 22.22 -13.43
N THR A 205 15.00 22.69 -13.52
CA THR A 205 15.35 23.73 -14.47
C THR A 205 14.89 23.26 -15.83
N LYS A 206 14.12 24.10 -16.53
CA LYS A 206 13.56 23.96 -17.89
C LYS A 206 14.59 23.66 -19.01
N ASN A 207 15.73 23.05 -18.73
CA ASN A 207 16.91 23.04 -19.60
C ASN A 207 17.40 21.65 -20.06
N SER A 208 16.64 20.58 -19.84
CA SER A 208 16.70 19.40 -20.72
C SER A 208 15.37 19.32 -21.47
N SER A 209 15.41 19.31 -22.80
CA SER A 209 14.21 19.03 -23.60
C SER A 209 13.79 17.59 -23.30
N LEU A 210 12.83 17.42 -22.38
CA LEU A 210 12.20 16.13 -22.12
C LEU A 210 11.73 15.55 -23.45
N ASP A 211 11.91 14.25 -23.64
CA ASP A 211 11.35 13.59 -24.80
C ASP A 211 9.80 13.61 -24.72
N PRO A 212 9.07 13.45 -25.85
CA PRO A 212 7.61 13.52 -25.83
C PRO A 212 6.94 12.54 -24.85
N LYS A 213 7.56 11.38 -24.58
CA LYS A 213 7.06 10.38 -23.64
C LYS A 213 7.20 10.89 -22.20
N GLU A 214 8.34 11.43 -21.85
CA GLU A 214 8.59 12.02 -20.53
C GLU A 214 7.66 13.22 -20.28
N MET A 215 7.48 14.09 -21.28
CA MET A 215 6.51 15.20 -21.20
C MET A 215 5.09 14.70 -20.96
N ALA A 216 4.66 13.67 -21.70
CA ALA A 216 3.35 13.08 -21.52
C ALA A 216 3.17 12.48 -20.11
N GLN A 217 4.17 11.75 -19.60
CA GLN A 217 4.08 11.14 -18.27
C GLN A 217 3.95 12.18 -17.15
N HIS A 218 4.66 13.32 -17.23
CA HIS A 218 4.49 14.40 -16.27
C HIS A 218 3.08 15.00 -16.28
N ILE A 219 2.51 15.22 -17.47
CA ILE A 219 1.11 15.66 -17.60
C ILE A 219 0.16 14.65 -16.96
N LEU A 220 0.45 13.35 -17.08
CA LEU A 220 -0.39 12.30 -16.51
C LEU A 220 -0.31 12.24 -14.99
N TYR A 221 0.86 12.45 -14.38
CA TYR A 221 0.94 12.62 -12.93
C TYR A 221 0.11 13.82 -12.44
N ASP A 222 0.17 14.95 -13.15
CA ASP A 222 -0.69 16.09 -12.83
C ASP A 222 -2.18 15.77 -13.05
N ALA A 223 -2.52 14.91 -14.02
CA ALA A 223 -3.89 14.46 -14.26
C ALA A 223 -4.42 13.53 -13.15
N TRP A 224 -3.57 12.66 -12.60
CA TRP A 224 -3.92 11.79 -11.47
C TRP A 224 -4.23 12.57 -10.19
N GLU A 225 -3.49 13.66 -9.96
CA GLU A 225 -3.69 14.55 -8.82
C GLU A 225 -4.85 15.54 -9.04
N GLU A 226 -5.40 15.63 -10.26
CA GLU A 226 -6.44 16.58 -10.62
C GLU A 226 -7.83 16.11 -10.14
N PRO A 227 -8.50 16.87 -9.24
CA PRO A 227 -9.82 16.50 -8.75
C PRO A 227 -10.95 16.74 -9.77
N SER A 228 -10.76 17.63 -10.75
CA SER A 228 -11.78 17.93 -11.76
C SER A 228 -11.76 16.90 -12.89
N VAL A 229 -12.78 16.07 -12.99
CA VAL A 229 -12.93 15.06 -14.06
C VAL A 229 -12.77 15.66 -15.47
N PRO A 230 -13.43 16.79 -15.84
CA PRO A 230 -13.22 17.39 -17.15
C PRO A 230 -11.76 17.79 -17.43
N LYS A 231 -11.06 18.29 -16.41
CA LYS A 231 -9.66 18.72 -16.56
C LYS A 231 -8.71 17.52 -16.60
N ARG A 232 -8.97 16.47 -15.83
CA ARG A 232 -8.27 15.19 -15.90
C ARG A 232 -8.36 14.59 -17.31
N ILE A 233 -9.55 14.54 -17.89
CA ILE A 233 -9.76 14.10 -19.28
C ILE A 233 -8.98 14.97 -20.27
N GLN A 234 -8.98 16.29 -20.08
CA GLN A 234 -8.23 17.22 -20.94
C GLN A 234 -6.73 16.93 -20.91
N LEU A 235 -6.16 16.76 -19.72
CA LEU A 235 -4.73 16.47 -19.52
C LEU A 235 -4.36 15.11 -20.15
N ALA A 236 -5.16 14.07 -19.94
CA ALA A 236 -4.94 12.76 -20.56
C ALA A 236 -4.96 12.83 -22.11
N LYS A 237 -5.90 13.59 -22.69
CA LYS A 237 -5.95 13.83 -24.14
C LYS A 237 -4.74 14.62 -24.64
N GLN A 238 -4.25 15.59 -23.86
CA GLN A 238 -3.02 16.33 -24.19
C GLN A 238 -1.80 15.41 -24.16
N ALA A 239 -1.70 14.51 -23.18
CA ALA A 239 -0.65 13.51 -23.11
C ALA A 239 -0.66 12.57 -24.34
N LEU A 240 -1.84 12.09 -24.78
CA LEU A 240 -1.96 11.27 -26.00
C LEU A 240 -1.57 12.00 -27.28
N GLN A 241 -1.76 13.32 -27.35
CA GLN A 241 -1.30 14.12 -28.50
C GLN A 241 0.23 14.18 -28.58
N LEU A 242 0.91 14.16 -27.44
CA LEU A 242 2.37 14.14 -27.37
C LEU A 242 2.93 12.73 -27.57
N TYR A 243 2.29 11.74 -26.95
CA TYR A 243 2.73 10.36 -26.93
C TYR A 243 1.54 9.39 -26.95
N PRO A 244 1.14 8.90 -28.14
CA PRO A 244 -0.03 8.02 -28.30
C PRO A 244 0.11 6.65 -27.62
N ASP A 245 1.34 6.17 -27.42
CA ASP A 245 1.62 4.87 -26.80
C ASP A 245 1.72 4.97 -25.27
N SER A 246 0.93 5.85 -24.65
CA SER A 246 0.86 6.02 -23.19
C SER A 246 -0.31 5.24 -22.57
N PRO A 247 -0.07 4.14 -21.84
CA PRO A 247 -1.13 3.38 -21.18
C PRO A 247 -1.89 4.19 -20.15
N ASP A 248 -1.17 5.04 -19.40
CA ASP A 248 -1.76 5.85 -18.33
C ASP A 248 -2.76 6.87 -18.81
N ALA A 249 -2.56 7.43 -20.00
CA ALA A 249 -3.55 8.33 -20.57
C ALA A 249 -4.88 7.60 -20.82
N TYR A 250 -4.83 6.34 -21.28
CA TYR A 250 -6.03 5.53 -21.46
C TYR A 250 -6.64 5.09 -20.13
N ASN A 251 -5.82 4.75 -19.12
CA ASN A 251 -6.29 4.41 -17.77
C ASN A 251 -7.09 5.57 -17.17
N ILE A 252 -6.55 6.79 -17.23
CA ILE A 252 -7.21 8.00 -16.73
C ILE A 252 -8.53 8.26 -17.46
N LEU A 253 -8.55 8.09 -18.79
CA LEU A 253 -9.77 8.25 -19.57
C LEU A 253 -10.81 7.20 -19.19
N ALA A 254 -10.38 5.96 -18.97
CA ALA A 254 -11.26 4.86 -18.58
C ALA A 254 -11.88 5.13 -17.20
N GLU A 255 -11.09 5.47 -16.18
CA GLU A 255 -11.59 5.80 -14.84
C GLU A 255 -12.52 7.03 -14.78
N SER A 256 -12.56 7.81 -15.86
CA SER A 256 -13.46 8.95 -16.00
C SER A 256 -14.77 8.62 -16.73
N SER A 257 -14.99 7.36 -17.12
CA SER A 257 -16.18 6.88 -17.83
C SER A 257 -16.98 5.88 -16.98
N ASP A 258 -18.31 5.98 -17.05
CA ASP A 258 -19.25 5.05 -16.43
C ASP A 258 -19.83 4.05 -17.45
N ASP A 259 -19.42 4.13 -18.72
CA ASP A 259 -19.92 3.28 -19.81
C ASP A 259 -19.01 2.05 -20.00
N LEU A 260 -19.58 0.84 -19.83
CA LEU A 260 -18.80 -0.40 -19.89
C LEU A 260 -18.17 -0.65 -21.26
N GLU A 261 -18.85 -0.28 -22.36
CA GLU A 261 -18.30 -0.45 -23.71
C GLU A 261 -17.10 0.48 -23.93
N GLU A 262 -17.21 1.73 -23.49
CA GLU A 262 -16.11 2.69 -23.52
C GLU A 262 -14.95 2.27 -22.60
N LEU A 263 -15.22 1.83 -21.38
CA LEU A 263 -14.22 1.30 -20.44
C LEU A 263 -13.42 0.16 -21.08
N LEU A 264 -14.11 -0.83 -21.64
CA LEU A 264 -13.49 -1.98 -22.29
C LEU A 264 -12.63 -1.55 -23.49
N ARG A 265 -13.11 -0.59 -24.28
CA ARG A 265 -12.35 -0.03 -25.40
C ARG A 265 -11.10 0.71 -24.93
N LEU A 266 -11.22 1.58 -23.93
CA LEU A 266 -10.12 2.42 -23.43
C LEU A 266 -9.03 1.57 -22.76
N TYR A 267 -9.39 0.66 -21.84
CA TYR A 267 -8.39 -0.20 -21.22
C TYR A 267 -7.71 -1.13 -22.22
N LYS A 268 -8.43 -1.63 -23.22
CA LYS A 268 -7.83 -2.39 -24.32
C LYS A 268 -6.80 -1.54 -25.08
N GLN A 269 -7.14 -0.29 -25.42
CA GLN A 269 -6.21 0.63 -26.07
C GLN A 269 -4.99 0.92 -25.20
N GLY A 270 -5.16 1.10 -23.88
CA GLY A 270 -4.06 1.29 -22.94
C GLY A 270 -3.12 0.08 -22.89
N LYS A 271 -3.70 -1.14 -22.85
CA LYS A 271 -2.94 -2.38 -22.90
C LYS A 271 -2.12 -2.49 -24.19
N GLU A 272 -2.76 -2.31 -25.34
CA GLU A 272 -2.11 -2.37 -26.66
C GLU A 272 -1.05 -1.27 -26.84
N ALA A 273 -1.27 -0.07 -26.27
CA ALA A 273 -0.28 1.00 -26.22
C ALA A 273 0.96 0.58 -25.41
N GLY A 274 0.75 -0.03 -24.24
CA GLY A 274 1.84 -0.54 -23.41
C GLY A 274 2.62 -1.67 -24.06
N GLU A 275 1.96 -2.57 -24.79
CA GLU A 275 2.63 -3.62 -25.56
C GLU A 275 3.57 -3.04 -26.62
N ARG A 276 3.16 -1.95 -27.30
CA ARG A 276 4.00 -1.26 -28.30
C ARG A 276 5.14 -0.48 -27.65
N ASP A 277 4.89 0.21 -26.54
CA ASP A 277 5.90 1.00 -25.84
C ASP A 277 7.01 0.13 -25.21
N LEU A 278 6.61 -0.92 -24.48
CA LEU A 278 7.55 -1.80 -23.78
C LEU A 278 8.35 -2.69 -24.75
N GLY A 279 7.69 -3.13 -25.83
CA GLY A 279 8.28 -4.01 -26.83
C GLY A 279 8.60 -5.42 -26.31
N LEU A 280 8.78 -6.37 -27.24
CA LEU A 280 8.92 -7.80 -26.93
C LEU A 280 10.08 -8.14 -25.97
N ARG A 281 11.15 -7.33 -25.98
CA ARG A 281 12.33 -7.55 -25.13
C ARG A 281 11.99 -7.43 -23.65
N CYS A 282 11.21 -6.41 -23.27
CA CYS A 282 10.77 -6.20 -21.90
C CYS A 282 9.94 -7.39 -21.39
N PHE A 283 8.98 -7.87 -22.19
CA PHE A 283 8.17 -9.06 -21.85
C PHE A 283 8.97 -10.35 -21.67
N HIS A 284 10.18 -10.44 -22.23
CA HIS A 284 11.06 -11.58 -22.05
C HIS A 284 12.03 -11.40 -20.88
N GLU A 285 12.74 -10.28 -20.82
CA GLU A 285 13.81 -10.03 -19.84
C GLU A 285 13.25 -9.70 -18.45
N ASP A 286 12.14 -8.98 -18.38
CA ASP A 286 11.57 -8.47 -17.14
C ASP A 286 10.41 -9.32 -16.60
N ARG A 287 10.10 -10.43 -17.28
CA ARG A 287 9.03 -11.36 -16.90
C ARG A 287 9.15 -11.76 -15.42
N GLY A 288 8.05 -11.67 -14.69
CA GLY A 288 8.01 -11.93 -13.26
C GLY A 288 8.31 -10.73 -12.37
N HIS A 289 8.69 -9.57 -12.94
CA HIS A 289 9.10 -8.38 -12.19
C HIS A 289 8.32 -7.12 -12.57
N PHE A 290 7.25 -7.25 -13.37
CA PHE A 290 6.53 -6.11 -13.96
C PHE A 290 5.93 -5.14 -12.94
N TRP A 291 5.69 -5.57 -11.69
CA TRP A 291 5.20 -4.65 -10.66
C TRP A 291 6.33 -3.86 -9.95
N GLY A 292 7.51 -4.49 -9.81
CA GLY A 292 8.68 -3.84 -9.23
C GLY A 292 9.29 -2.79 -10.14
N LEU A 293 9.10 -2.93 -11.45
CA LEU A 293 9.58 -1.99 -12.46
C LEU A 293 8.52 -0.91 -12.72
N ILE A 294 8.86 0.35 -12.46
CA ILE A 294 7.91 1.47 -12.57
C ILE A 294 7.38 1.62 -13.99
N HIS A 295 8.26 1.49 -14.98
CA HIS A 295 7.93 1.76 -16.37
C HIS A 295 6.93 0.73 -16.96
N THR A 296 6.77 -0.44 -16.34
CA THR A 296 5.78 -1.45 -16.74
C THR A 296 4.45 -1.33 -16.00
N ARG A 297 4.35 -0.53 -14.92
CA ARG A 297 3.12 -0.38 -14.13
C ARG A 297 1.94 0.22 -14.91
N PRO A 298 2.12 1.23 -15.77
CA PRO A 298 1.03 1.75 -16.59
C PRO A 298 0.35 0.65 -17.41
N TYR A 299 1.13 -0.24 -18.02
CA TYR A 299 0.64 -1.41 -18.76
C TYR A 299 -0.10 -2.39 -17.84
N MET A 300 0.46 -2.71 -16.67
CA MET A 300 -0.17 -3.63 -15.72
C MET A 300 -1.52 -3.10 -15.20
N ARG A 301 -1.65 -1.78 -15.01
CA ARG A 301 -2.93 -1.12 -14.66
C ARG A 301 -3.93 -1.20 -15.82
N SER A 302 -3.51 -0.98 -17.06
CA SER A 302 -4.39 -1.14 -18.23
C SER A 302 -4.87 -2.58 -18.40
N LYS A 303 -3.98 -3.55 -18.20
CA LYS A 303 -4.29 -4.99 -18.32
C LYS A 303 -5.29 -5.42 -17.25
N GLU A 304 -5.12 -4.96 -16.01
CA GLU A 304 -6.07 -5.19 -14.92
C GLU A 304 -7.45 -4.61 -15.23
N GLY A 305 -7.50 -3.33 -15.62
CA GLY A 305 -8.75 -2.67 -15.99
C GLY A 305 -9.48 -3.39 -17.12
N TYR A 306 -8.73 -3.85 -18.13
CA TYR A 306 -9.29 -4.63 -19.23
C TYR A 306 -9.86 -5.97 -18.77
N ALA A 307 -9.11 -6.72 -17.96
CA ALA A 307 -9.55 -8.01 -17.43
C ALA A 307 -10.81 -7.89 -16.54
N ASN A 308 -10.87 -6.86 -15.70
CA ASN A 308 -12.05 -6.57 -14.88
C ASN A 308 -13.26 -6.18 -15.74
N CYS A 309 -13.08 -5.37 -16.78
CA CYS A 309 -14.16 -5.02 -17.71
C CYS A 309 -14.68 -6.25 -18.48
N LEU A 310 -13.80 -7.16 -18.89
CA LEU A 310 -14.21 -8.43 -19.50
C LEU A 310 -15.07 -9.25 -18.54
N LEU A 311 -14.68 -9.33 -17.26
CA LEU A 311 -15.46 -10.03 -16.24
C LEU A 311 -16.85 -9.39 -16.04
N MET A 312 -16.92 -8.05 -15.96
CA MET A 312 -18.19 -7.31 -15.87
C MET A 312 -19.08 -7.53 -17.10
N ALA A 313 -18.48 -7.70 -18.29
CA ALA A 313 -19.18 -8.02 -19.53
C ALA A 313 -19.56 -9.52 -19.65
N GLY A 314 -19.26 -10.35 -18.66
CA GLY A 314 -19.51 -11.80 -18.67
C GLY A 314 -18.57 -12.60 -19.56
N GLN A 315 -17.47 -12.01 -20.04
CA GLN A 315 -16.46 -12.63 -20.91
C GLN A 315 -15.38 -13.33 -20.07
N MET A 316 -15.80 -14.33 -19.29
CA MET A 316 -14.97 -14.97 -18.26
C MET A 316 -13.74 -15.67 -18.83
N GLU A 317 -13.85 -16.36 -19.97
CA GLU A 317 -12.71 -17.06 -20.59
C GLU A 317 -11.67 -16.10 -21.15
N GLN A 318 -12.08 -14.89 -21.56
CA GLN A 318 -11.14 -13.84 -21.97
C GLN A 318 -10.48 -13.21 -20.75
N ALA A 319 -11.25 -12.92 -19.69
CA ALA A 319 -10.70 -12.42 -18.43
C ALA A 319 -9.69 -13.39 -17.81
N GLU A 320 -9.97 -14.71 -17.85
CA GLU A 320 -9.06 -15.77 -17.39
C GLU A 320 -7.68 -15.63 -18.03
N LYS A 321 -7.62 -15.45 -19.35
CA LYS A 321 -6.36 -15.33 -20.09
C LYS A 321 -5.55 -14.12 -19.66
N GLU A 322 -6.22 -12.98 -19.50
CA GLU A 322 -5.56 -11.74 -19.08
C GLU A 322 -5.01 -11.86 -17.65
N PHE A 323 -5.79 -12.39 -16.70
CA PHE A 323 -5.34 -12.57 -15.33
C PHE A 323 -4.23 -13.61 -15.19
N VAL A 324 -4.27 -14.71 -15.95
CA VAL A 324 -3.20 -15.72 -15.97
C VAL A 324 -1.89 -15.10 -16.47
N GLU A 325 -1.94 -14.30 -17.53
CA GLU A 325 -0.76 -13.59 -18.02
C GLU A 325 -0.26 -12.54 -17.00
N MET A 326 -1.16 -11.83 -16.31
CA MET A 326 -0.77 -10.93 -15.23
C MET A 326 -0.01 -11.65 -14.11
N LEU A 327 -0.45 -12.83 -13.67
CA LEU A 327 0.26 -13.62 -12.65
C LEU A 327 1.59 -14.20 -13.13
N ASP A 328 1.79 -14.26 -14.44
CA ASP A 328 3.06 -14.68 -15.05
C ASP A 328 4.05 -13.50 -15.14
N LEU A 329 3.55 -12.29 -15.41
CA LEU A 329 4.33 -11.06 -15.37
C LEU A 329 4.60 -10.55 -13.95
N ASN A 330 3.69 -10.86 -13.01
CA ASN A 330 3.72 -10.48 -11.60
C ASN A 330 3.29 -11.66 -10.70
N PRO A 331 4.18 -12.64 -10.46
CA PRO A 331 3.88 -13.85 -9.68
C PRO A 331 3.64 -13.58 -8.19
N ASN A 332 4.17 -12.49 -7.64
CA ASN A 332 3.88 -12.06 -6.27
C ASN A 332 2.45 -11.52 -6.12
N ASP A 333 1.78 -11.27 -7.24
CA ASP A 333 0.40 -10.81 -7.31
C ASP A 333 0.12 -9.57 -6.45
N ASN A 334 0.97 -8.55 -6.62
CA ASN A 334 0.83 -7.28 -5.94
C ASN A 334 -0.49 -6.54 -6.24
N GLN A 335 -1.20 -6.91 -7.32
CA GLN A 335 -2.50 -6.35 -7.70
C GLN A 335 -3.68 -7.18 -7.16
N GLY A 336 -3.43 -8.38 -6.65
CA GLY A 336 -4.49 -9.23 -6.08
C GLY A 336 -5.37 -9.92 -7.13
N VAL A 337 -4.89 -10.10 -8.36
CA VAL A 337 -5.68 -10.73 -9.43
C VAL A 337 -5.92 -12.21 -9.21
N ARG A 338 -5.24 -12.85 -8.26
CA ARG A 338 -5.54 -14.23 -7.83
C ARG A 338 -6.98 -14.40 -7.34
N TYR A 339 -7.58 -13.37 -6.73
CA TYR A 339 -8.94 -13.44 -6.21
C TYR A 339 -9.99 -13.57 -7.32
N PRO A 340 -10.11 -12.61 -8.27
CA PRO A 340 -11.05 -12.76 -9.38
C PRO A 340 -10.74 -13.98 -10.25
N LEU A 341 -9.47 -14.34 -10.44
CA LEU A 341 -9.11 -15.57 -11.17
C LEU A 341 -9.61 -16.84 -10.47
N LEU A 342 -9.57 -16.89 -9.13
CA LEU A 342 -10.10 -18.00 -8.36
C LEU A 342 -11.62 -18.14 -8.53
N SER A 343 -12.36 -17.04 -8.46
CA SER A 343 -13.80 -17.04 -8.73
C SER A 343 -14.11 -17.50 -10.15
N ILE A 344 -13.37 -17.04 -11.16
CA ILE A 344 -13.52 -17.49 -12.55
C ILE A 344 -13.32 -19.01 -12.65
N TYR A 345 -12.26 -19.56 -12.05
CA TYR A 345 -12.04 -21.01 -12.08
C TYR A 345 -13.17 -21.79 -11.42
N ILE A 346 -13.73 -21.30 -10.32
CA ILE A 346 -14.88 -21.94 -9.66
C ILE A 346 -16.14 -21.85 -10.53
N GLU A 347 -16.44 -20.68 -11.10
CA GLU A 347 -17.62 -20.48 -11.97
C GLU A 347 -17.59 -21.33 -13.24
N LEU A 348 -16.41 -21.50 -13.82
CA LEU A 348 -16.20 -22.34 -15.01
C LEU A 348 -16.01 -23.83 -14.66
N ASN A 349 -16.20 -24.23 -13.39
CA ASN A 349 -15.99 -25.59 -12.88
C ASN A 349 -14.58 -26.15 -13.16
N GLN A 350 -13.57 -25.27 -13.26
CA GLN A 350 -12.16 -25.63 -13.46
C GLN A 350 -11.48 -25.88 -12.09
N PHE A 351 -12.05 -26.78 -11.29
CA PHE A 351 -11.70 -26.94 -9.89
C PHE A 351 -10.25 -27.38 -9.66
N GLU A 352 -9.64 -28.13 -10.58
CA GLU A 352 -8.23 -28.51 -10.50
C GLU A 352 -7.31 -27.29 -10.66
N LYS A 353 -7.67 -26.31 -11.50
CA LYS A 353 -6.93 -25.05 -11.60
C LYS A 353 -7.11 -24.21 -10.34
N ALA A 354 -8.34 -24.14 -9.82
CA ALA A 354 -8.63 -23.46 -8.56
C ALA A 354 -7.82 -24.05 -7.38
N SER A 355 -7.75 -25.39 -7.27
CA SER A 355 -6.95 -26.07 -6.24
C SER A 355 -5.46 -25.72 -6.34
N ARG A 356 -4.89 -25.76 -7.55
CA ARG A 356 -3.48 -25.36 -7.76
C ARG A 356 -3.23 -23.89 -7.41
N LEU A 357 -4.18 -23.00 -7.72
CA LEU A 357 -4.06 -21.58 -7.37
C LEU A 357 -4.09 -21.37 -5.85
N LEU A 358 -4.99 -22.06 -5.14
CA LEU A 358 -5.09 -22.05 -3.68
C LEU A 358 -3.86 -22.63 -2.97
N GLU A 359 -3.17 -23.58 -3.60
CA GLU A 359 -1.91 -24.14 -3.12
C GLU A 359 -0.75 -23.17 -3.36
N LYS A 360 -0.69 -22.54 -4.54
CA LYS A 360 0.35 -21.55 -4.88
C LYS A 360 0.26 -20.32 -3.97
N TYR A 361 -0.94 -19.79 -3.78
CA TYR A 361 -1.22 -18.65 -2.90
C TYR A 361 -1.89 -19.12 -1.62
N ASN A 362 -1.11 -19.81 -0.78
CA ASN A 362 -1.60 -20.37 0.47
C ASN A 362 -1.69 -19.32 1.60
N GLU A 363 -2.62 -18.39 1.44
CA GLU A 363 -2.95 -17.38 2.44
C GLU A 363 -4.20 -17.76 3.25
N ASP A 364 -4.32 -17.13 4.42
CA ASP A 364 -5.40 -17.32 5.39
C ASP A 364 -6.37 -16.11 5.39
N SER A 365 -6.86 -15.75 4.20
CA SER A 365 -7.91 -14.74 4.03
C SER A 365 -9.29 -15.39 3.98
N ALA A 366 -10.35 -14.59 4.16
CA ALA A 366 -11.72 -15.06 4.00
C ALA A 366 -11.92 -15.57 2.57
N TYR A 367 -11.38 -14.83 1.60
CA TYR A 367 -11.53 -15.16 0.19
C TYR A 367 -11.00 -16.56 -0.12
N MET A 368 -9.78 -16.88 0.32
CA MET A 368 -9.20 -18.19 0.03
C MET A 368 -9.84 -19.31 0.85
N ASN A 369 -10.12 -19.08 2.13
CA ASN A 369 -10.67 -20.14 2.99
C ASN A 369 -12.09 -20.54 2.57
N TYR A 370 -12.96 -19.58 2.28
CA TYR A 370 -14.29 -19.90 1.78
C TYR A 370 -14.28 -20.44 0.35
N SER A 371 -13.33 -20.00 -0.50
CA SER A 371 -13.13 -20.62 -1.82
C SER A 371 -12.65 -22.07 -1.73
N ARG A 372 -11.84 -22.45 -0.73
CA ARG A 372 -11.48 -23.86 -0.47
C ARG A 372 -12.71 -24.72 -0.21
N VAL A 373 -13.74 -24.18 0.47
CA VAL A 373 -15.01 -24.89 0.69
C VAL A 373 -15.74 -25.10 -0.64
N LEU A 374 -15.84 -24.05 -1.48
CA LEU A 374 -16.45 -24.14 -2.82
C LEU A 374 -15.73 -25.15 -3.71
N VAL A 375 -14.39 -25.14 -3.73
CA VAL A 375 -13.58 -26.05 -4.55
C VAL A 375 -13.71 -27.50 -4.07
N GLU A 376 -13.64 -27.75 -2.76
CA GLU A 376 -13.83 -29.09 -2.21
C GLU A 376 -15.22 -29.64 -2.55
N TYR A 377 -16.26 -28.81 -2.42
CA TYR A 377 -17.61 -29.19 -2.78
C TYR A 377 -17.76 -29.42 -4.29
N GLY A 378 -17.13 -28.60 -5.13
CA GLY A 378 -17.15 -28.76 -6.58
C GLY A 378 -16.53 -30.09 -7.05
N ILE A 379 -15.46 -30.54 -6.39
CA ILE A 379 -14.77 -31.79 -6.75
C ILE A 379 -15.45 -33.03 -6.13
N PHE A 380 -15.83 -32.96 -4.86
CA PHE A 380 -16.22 -34.13 -4.07
C PHE A 380 -17.67 -34.10 -3.55
N GLY A 381 -18.43 -33.05 -3.82
CA GLY A 381 -19.75 -32.83 -3.25
C GLY A 381 -19.69 -32.63 -1.74
N LEU A 382 -20.74 -33.08 -1.02
CA LEU A 382 -20.79 -33.01 0.45
C LEU A 382 -19.82 -34.01 1.11
N SER A 383 -18.53 -33.68 1.10
CA SER A 383 -17.47 -34.51 1.64
C SER A 383 -17.29 -34.34 3.16
N SER A 384 -16.69 -35.32 3.82
CA SER A 384 -16.36 -35.22 5.25
C SER A 384 -15.35 -34.12 5.57
N LYS A 385 -14.59 -33.65 4.57
CA LYS A 385 -13.57 -32.61 4.71
C LYS A 385 -14.17 -31.20 4.74
N LEU A 386 -15.38 -31.00 4.21
CA LEU A 386 -16.04 -29.70 4.18
C LEU A 386 -16.22 -29.09 5.57
N ASN A 387 -16.60 -29.88 6.58
CA ASN A 387 -16.77 -29.36 7.95
C ASN A 387 -15.47 -28.71 8.45
N ARG A 388 -14.33 -29.39 8.29
CA ARG A 388 -13.03 -28.86 8.70
C ARG A 388 -12.63 -27.60 7.94
N LEU A 389 -12.90 -27.55 6.63
CA LEU A 389 -12.60 -26.35 5.83
C LEU A 389 -13.48 -25.17 6.22
N LEU A 390 -14.76 -25.43 6.47
CA LEU A 390 -15.72 -24.44 6.95
C LEU A 390 -15.34 -23.92 8.34
N ASP A 391 -14.97 -24.80 9.27
CA ASP A 391 -14.53 -24.40 10.61
C ASP A 391 -13.32 -23.44 10.54
N LYS A 392 -12.35 -23.75 9.65
CA LYS A 392 -11.20 -22.86 9.41
C LYS A 392 -11.63 -21.51 8.83
N ALA A 393 -12.55 -21.53 7.85
CA ALA A 393 -13.05 -20.32 7.23
C ALA A 393 -13.82 -19.42 8.22
N ILE A 394 -14.65 -20.03 9.09
CA ILE A 394 -15.39 -19.32 10.14
C ILE A 394 -14.45 -18.78 11.22
N GLN A 395 -13.43 -19.56 11.62
CA GLN A 395 -12.44 -19.12 12.59
C GLN A 395 -11.69 -17.88 12.12
N GLN A 396 -11.37 -17.81 10.82
CA GLN A 396 -10.70 -16.66 10.24
C GLN A 396 -11.66 -15.48 10.04
N ASN A 397 -12.84 -15.71 9.46
CA ASN A 397 -13.84 -14.65 9.28
C ASN A 397 -15.26 -15.19 9.52
N PRO A 398 -15.85 -14.95 10.71
CA PRO A 398 -17.17 -15.46 11.07
C PRO A 398 -18.32 -14.69 10.39
N HIS A 399 -18.06 -13.52 9.81
CA HIS A 399 -19.10 -12.63 9.30
C HIS A 399 -19.67 -13.07 7.94
N VAL A 400 -18.88 -13.79 7.13
CA VAL A 400 -19.27 -14.24 5.79
C VAL A 400 -20.57 -15.05 5.81
N ILE A 401 -20.73 -15.96 6.78
CA ILE A 401 -21.90 -16.83 6.90
C ILE A 401 -23.20 -16.03 7.03
N ASP A 402 -23.18 -14.94 7.81
CA ASP A 402 -24.38 -14.13 8.03
C ASP A 402 -24.85 -13.46 6.74
N PHE A 403 -23.93 -13.03 5.89
CA PHE A 403 -24.26 -12.45 4.59
C PHE A 403 -24.69 -13.53 3.59
N LEU A 404 -23.98 -14.66 3.51
CA LEU A 404 -24.34 -15.78 2.62
C LEU A 404 -25.74 -16.33 2.92
N LEU A 405 -26.12 -16.42 4.19
CA LEU A 405 -27.42 -16.93 4.62
C LEU A 405 -28.51 -15.84 4.68
N GLY A 406 -28.20 -14.60 4.30
CA GLY A 406 -29.15 -13.48 4.31
C GLY A 406 -29.60 -13.04 5.71
N ARG A 407 -28.84 -13.37 6.76
CA ARG A 407 -29.06 -12.88 8.14
C ARG A 407 -28.66 -11.42 8.28
N LYS A 408 -27.68 -10.97 7.49
CA LYS A 408 -27.28 -9.57 7.31
C LYS A 408 -27.48 -9.16 5.85
N LYS A 409 -27.86 -7.90 5.65
CA LYS A 409 -27.95 -7.29 4.31
C LYS A 409 -26.59 -6.77 3.89
N LEU A 410 -26.20 -7.02 2.64
CA LEU A 410 -25.03 -6.38 2.05
C LEU A 410 -25.26 -4.87 1.91
N PRO A 411 -24.23 -4.04 2.13
CA PRO A 411 -24.32 -2.62 1.85
C PRO A 411 -24.49 -2.38 0.35
N SER A 412 -25.06 -1.23 -0.01
CA SER A 412 -25.23 -0.82 -1.41
C SER A 412 -23.91 -0.42 -2.09
N GLN A 413 -22.89 -0.09 -1.30
CA GLN A 413 -21.55 0.24 -1.77
C GLN A 413 -20.57 -0.79 -1.23
N THR A 414 -19.68 -1.27 -2.10
CA THR A 414 -18.58 -2.14 -1.69
C THR A 414 -17.60 -1.34 -0.83
N PRO A 415 -17.10 -1.88 0.29
CA PRO A 415 -16.08 -1.24 1.09
C PRO A 415 -14.80 -1.03 0.29
N ASP A 416 -14.13 0.08 0.57
CA ASP A 416 -12.89 0.44 -0.10
C ASP A 416 -11.66 -0.26 0.48
N TYR A 417 -11.75 -0.67 1.74
CA TYR A 417 -10.68 -1.34 2.46
C TYR A 417 -11.26 -2.40 3.39
N TYR A 418 -10.42 -3.36 3.72
CA TYR A 418 -10.69 -4.36 4.72
C TYR A 418 -9.43 -4.67 5.52
N GLY A 419 -9.63 -5.06 6.77
CA GLY A 419 -8.66 -5.80 7.58
C GLY A 419 -8.96 -7.29 7.56
N TYR A 420 -7.94 -8.11 7.76
CA TYR A 420 -8.10 -9.57 7.86
C TYR A 420 -9.06 -9.93 9.00
N GLY A 421 -10.08 -10.74 8.67
CA GLY A 421 -11.10 -11.25 9.58
C GLY A 421 -12.26 -10.28 9.86
N ASP A 422 -12.22 -9.06 9.33
CA ASP A 422 -13.24 -8.06 9.62
C ASP A 422 -14.53 -8.21 8.78
N THR A 423 -15.52 -7.36 9.05
CA THR A 423 -16.79 -7.37 8.32
C THR A 423 -16.65 -6.90 6.87
N ASN A 424 -15.70 -6.01 6.56
CA ASN A 424 -15.50 -5.51 5.20
C ASN A 424 -14.89 -6.60 4.30
N GLU A 425 -13.95 -7.40 4.81
CA GLU A 425 -13.39 -8.55 4.11
C GLU A 425 -14.51 -9.53 3.73
N ALA A 426 -15.43 -9.77 4.67
CA ALA A 426 -16.59 -10.61 4.43
C ALA A 426 -17.51 -10.06 3.34
N ILE A 427 -17.79 -8.75 3.36
CA ILE A 427 -18.60 -8.08 2.33
C ILE A 427 -17.94 -8.22 0.96
N MET A 428 -16.62 -8.00 0.86
CA MET A 428 -15.89 -8.11 -0.40
C MET A 428 -15.93 -9.54 -0.97
N TYR A 429 -15.70 -10.56 -0.13
CA TYR A 429 -15.82 -11.95 -0.57
C TYR A 429 -17.23 -12.27 -1.05
N VAL A 430 -18.25 -11.89 -0.28
CA VAL A 430 -19.64 -12.22 -0.60
C VAL A 430 -20.12 -11.46 -1.84
N ASN A 431 -19.79 -10.19 -2.02
CA ASN A 431 -20.11 -9.45 -3.23
C ASN A 431 -19.58 -10.16 -4.49
N ALA A 432 -18.38 -10.74 -4.41
CA ALA A 432 -17.76 -11.43 -5.53
C ALA A 432 -18.26 -12.87 -5.75
N ASN A 433 -18.81 -13.55 -4.73
CA ASN A 433 -19.06 -15.00 -4.80
C ASN A 433 -20.48 -15.44 -4.38
N TYR A 434 -21.35 -14.53 -3.94
CA TYR A 434 -22.69 -14.87 -3.43
C TYR A 434 -23.50 -15.73 -4.42
N HIS A 435 -23.47 -15.39 -5.70
CA HIS A 435 -24.19 -16.12 -6.74
C HIS A 435 -23.71 -17.55 -6.92
N ILE A 436 -22.43 -17.84 -6.65
CA ILE A 436 -21.86 -19.19 -6.71
C ILE A 436 -22.47 -20.05 -5.59
N TRP A 437 -22.46 -19.55 -4.36
CA TRP A 437 -23.09 -20.23 -3.21
C TRP A 437 -24.58 -20.44 -3.42
N HIS A 438 -25.28 -19.42 -3.92
CA HIS A 438 -26.73 -19.46 -4.07
C HIS A 438 -27.18 -20.37 -5.23
N ARG A 439 -26.33 -20.55 -6.26
CA ARG A 439 -26.58 -21.54 -7.33
C ARG A 439 -26.55 -22.96 -6.78
N GLU A 440 -25.70 -23.22 -5.78
CA GLU A 440 -25.52 -24.52 -5.14
C GLU A 440 -26.46 -24.75 -3.95
N GLY A 441 -27.76 -24.97 -4.23
CA GLY A 441 -28.79 -25.10 -3.20
C GLY A 441 -28.52 -26.17 -2.12
N LYS A 442 -27.88 -27.30 -2.49
CA LYS A 442 -27.48 -28.33 -1.52
C LYS A 442 -26.38 -27.85 -0.58
N LEU A 443 -25.37 -27.16 -1.10
CA LEU A 443 -24.29 -26.59 -0.29
C LEU A 443 -24.83 -25.52 0.65
N LEU A 444 -25.72 -24.65 0.17
CA LEU A 444 -26.33 -23.60 1.00
C LEU A 444 -27.22 -24.18 2.11
N GLN A 445 -27.98 -25.25 1.82
CA GLN A 445 -28.75 -25.96 2.84
C GLN A 445 -27.83 -26.59 3.89
N TRP A 446 -26.77 -27.28 3.46
CA TRP A 446 -25.78 -27.85 4.35
C TRP A 446 -25.13 -26.77 5.23
N LEU A 447 -24.77 -25.61 4.66
CA LEU A 447 -24.22 -24.47 5.38
C LEU A 447 -25.18 -24.04 6.50
N LYS A 448 -26.47 -23.87 6.18
CA LYS A 448 -27.52 -23.48 7.13
C LYS A 448 -27.73 -24.49 8.26
N GLU A 449 -27.56 -25.78 8.01
CA GLU A 449 -27.72 -26.83 9.01
C GLU A 449 -26.49 -26.93 9.93
N THR A 450 -25.29 -26.73 9.39
CA THR A 450 -24.03 -26.81 10.13
C THR A 450 -23.74 -25.56 10.96
N THR A 451 -24.17 -24.36 10.53
CA THR A 451 -23.89 -23.09 11.21
C THR A 451 -25.10 -22.52 11.95
N ARG A 452 -25.96 -23.40 12.45
CA ARG A 452 -27.26 -23.05 13.02
C ARG A 452 -27.18 -22.64 14.48
#